data_AF-A0A1U7LMD6-F1
#
_entry.id   AF-A0A1U7LMD6-F1
#
_cell.length_a   1.000
_cell.length_b   1.000
_cell.length_c   1.000
_cell.angle_alpha   90.00
_cell.angle_beta   90.00
_cell.angle_gamma   90.00
#
_symmetry.space_group_name_H-M   'P 1'
#
loop_
_entity.id
_entity.type
_entity.pdbx_description
1 polymer ?
#
loop_
_entity_poly.entity_id
_entity_poly.type
_entity_poly.pdbx_seq_one_letter_code
_entity_poly.pdbx_strand_id
1 'polypeptide(L)' 'SFGVQTSSEGHEDLVDLDPSYIYPVLLRATDGKKFKVSTLVEDGELEGFFQKYAEVCKLGMKSLKKKERKKTKAKGKKKS' A
#
# COMPACT_ATOMS: atom_id res chain seq x y z
N SER A 1 -15.92 19.46 13.70
CA SER A 1 -17.25 18.99 14.11
C SER A 1 -17.27 17.48 13.97
N PHE A 2 -17.13 16.76 15.08
CA PHE A 2 -17.35 15.32 15.11
C PHE A 2 -18.83 15.10 15.42
N GLY A 3 -19.54 14.43 14.53
CA GLY A 3 -20.94 14.12 14.73
C GLY A 3 -21.47 13.25 13.60
N VAL A 4 -21.53 11.94 13.86
CA VAL A 4 -22.74 11.13 13.67
C VAL A 4 -22.73 10.11 14.81
N GLN A 5 -23.67 10.27 15.74
CA GLN A 5 -24.12 9.21 16.64
C GLN A 5 -25.16 8.40 15.87
N THR A 6 -24.98 7.09 15.78
CA THR A 6 -26.05 6.16 15.42
C THR A 6 -26.34 5.28 16.62
N SER A 7 -27.48 5.54 17.25
CA SER A 7 -28.06 4.75 18.32
C SER A 7 -28.84 3.59 17.70
N SER A 8 -28.35 2.35 17.81
CA SER A 8 -29.19 1.14 17.73
C SER A 8 -28.50 0.00 18.48
N GLU A 9 -28.96 -0.29 19.70
CA GLU A 9 -28.55 -1.46 20.47
C GLU A 9 -29.00 -2.73 19.72
N GLY A 10 -28.02 -3.53 19.27
CA GLY A 10 -28.24 -4.90 18.81
C GLY A 10 -27.68 -5.30 17.43
N HIS A 11 -26.44 -4.92 17.05
CA HIS A 11 -25.65 -5.68 16.05
C HIS A 11 -24.14 -5.35 16.06
N GLU A 12 -23.53 -5.02 17.20
CA GLU A 12 -22.08 -4.71 17.26
C GLU A 12 -21.22 -5.97 17.03
N ASP A 13 -21.74 -7.15 17.41
CA ASP A 13 -20.92 -8.37 17.52
C ASP A 13 -20.63 -9.06 16.18
N LEU A 14 -21.33 -8.72 15.10
CA LEU A 14 -21.30 -9.46 13.83
C LEU A 14 -21.34 -8.57 12.57
N VAL A 15 -20.91 -7.31 12.65
CA VAL A 15 -20.80 -6.43 11.45
C VAL A 15 -19.90 -7.04 10.37
N ASP A 16 -18.96 -7.87 10.79
CA ASP A 16 -18.04 -8.61 9.92
C ASP A 16 -18.71 -9.72 9.06
N LEU A 17 -19.98 -10.05 9.32
CA LEU A 17 -20.75 -11.02 8.53
C LEU A 17 -21.56 -10.36 7.40
N ASP A 18 -21.66 -9.04 7.39
CA ASP A 18 -22.38 -8.33 6.33
C ASP A 18 -21.50 -8.29 5.06
N PRO A 19 -21.92 -8.94 3.95
CA PRO A 19 -21.16 -8.91 2.70
C PRO A 19 -21.15 -7.53 2.03
N SER A 20 -21.97 -6.59 2.49
CA SER A 20 -21.97 -5.20 2.03
C SER A 20 -21.03 -4.29 2.82
N TYR A 21 -20.51 -4.78 3.95
CA TYR A 21 -19.55 -4.04 4.76
C TYR A 21 -18.18 -4.06 4.09
N ILE A 22 -17.62 -2.87 3.89
CA ILE A 22 -16.31 -2.68 3.28
C ILE A 22 -15.28 -2.46 4.39
N TYR A 23 -14.24 -3.29 4.41
CA TYR A 23 -13.26 -3.29 5.49
C TYR A 23 -12.08 -2.36 5.17
N PRO A 24 -11.81 -1.37 6.04
CA PRO A 24 -10.60 -0.57 5.92
C PRO A 24 -9.35 -1.43 6.22
N VAL A 25 -8.23 -1.06 5.60
CA VAL A 25 -6.94 -1.75 5.77
C VAL A 25 -6.07 -1.00 6.76
N LEU A 26 -5.60 -1.69 7.81
CA LEU A 26 -4.60 -1.16 8.74
C LEU A 26 -3.18 -1.33 8.18
N LEU A 27 -2.55 -0.21 7.86
CA LEU A 27 -1.16 -0.16 7.42
C LEU A 27 -0.25 0.32 8.55
N ARG A 28 0.86 -0.39 8.76
CA ARG A 28 1.85 -0.09 9.79
C ARG A 28 3.25 -0.04 9.21
N ALA A 29 3.98 1.02 9.53
CA ALA A 29 5.39 1.19 9.18
C ALA A 29 6.20 1.39 10.46
N THR A 30 7.37 0.73 10.53
CA THR A 30 8.29 0.81 11.67
C THR A 30 9.73 0.86 11.18
N ASP A 31 10.57 1.58 11.89
CA ASP A 31 12.04 1.57 11.71
C ASP A 31 12.73 0.42 12.45
N GLY A 32 11.94 -0.46 13.08
CA GLY A 32 12.43 -1.54 13.94
C GLY A 32 12.93 -1.06 15.31
N LYS A 33 12.79 0.23 15.64
CA LYS A 33 13.21 0.84 16.90
C LYS A 33 12.04 1.58 17.55
N LYS A 34 12.07 2.91 17.54
CA LYS A 34 11.14 3.76 18.29
C LYS A 34 10.09 4.41 17.40
N PHE A 35 10.35 4.52 16.10
CA PHE A 35 9.44 5.22 15.20
C PHE A 35 8.43 4.25 14.60
N LYS A 36 7.15 4.51 14.87
CA LYS A 36 6.02 3.69 14.42
C LYS A 36 4.96 4.63 13.87
N VAL A 37 4.45 4.31 12.68
CA VAL A 37 3.33 5.00 12.07
C VAL A 37 2.26 3.96 11.75
N SER A 38 1.00 4.32 11.96
CA SER A 38 -0.15 3.48 11.66
C SER A 38 -1.24 4.34 11.01
N THR A 39 -1.92 3.79 10.01
CA THR A 39 -3.05 4.44 9.34
C THR A 39 -4.08 3.39 8.96
N LEU A 40 -5.35 3.73 9.08
CA LEU A 40 -6.45 3.00 8.43
C LEU A 40 -6.64 3.61 7.05
N VAL A 41 -6.85 2.77 6.04
CA VAL A 41 -7.11 3.19 4.65
C VAL A 41 -8.44 2.61 4.24
N GLU A 42 -9.38 3.47 3.91
CA GLU A 42 -10.67 3.08 3.35
C GLU A 42 -10.49 2.51 1.93
N ASP A 43 -11.40 1.63 1.50
CA ASP A 43 -11.34 0.98 0.19
C ASP A 43 -11.25 1.98 -0.98
N GLY A 44 -12.09 3.03 -0.94
CA GLY A 44 -12.12 4.06 -1.98
C GLY A 44 -10.83 4.89 -2.09
N GLU A 45 -9.96 4.83 -1.08
CA GLU A 45 -8.70 5.57 -1.02
C GLU A 45 -7.48 4.70 -1.29
N LEU A 46 -7.66 3.37 -1.40
CA LEU A 46 -6.58 2.41 -1.46
C LEU A 46 -5.65 2.64 -2.66
N GLU A 47 -6.23 2.88 -3.83
CA GLU A 47 -5.48 3.15 -5.07
C GLU A 47 -4.63 4.43 -4.93
N GLY A 48 -5.26 5.52 -4.46
CA GLY A 48 -4.59 6.80 -4.24
C GLY A 48 -3.49 6.73 -3.18
N PHE A 49 -3.71 5.94 -2.12
CA PHE A 49 -2.70 5.65 -1.11
C PHE A 49 -1.49 4.93 -1.71
N PHE A 50 -1.70 3.83 -2.46
CA PHE A 50 -0.61 3.04 -3.01
C PHE A 50 0.16 3.76 -4.11
N GLN A 51 -0.49 4.63 -4.89
CA GLN A 51 0.19 5.49 -5.85
C GLN A 51 1.22 6.39 -5.15
N LYS A 52 0.79 7.12 -4.10
CA LYS A 52 1.68 7.99 -3.30
C LYS A 52 2.76 7.17 -2.59
N TYR A 53 2.40 6.03 -2.02
CA TYR A 53 3.35 5.14 -1.35
C TYR A 53 4.45 4.64 -2.30
N ALA A 54 4.10 4.28 -3.54
CA ALA A 54 5.06 3.85 -4.55
C ALA A 54 6.01 4.98 -4.95
N GLU A 55 5.53 6.21 -5.05
CA GLU A 55 6.38 7.39 -5.30
C GLU A 55 7.39 7.61 -4.16
N VAL A 56 6.92 7.56 -2.90
CA VAL A 56 7.79 7.66 -1.73
C VAL A 56 8.85 6.55 -1.71
N CYS A 57 8.47 5.30 -2.00
CA CYS A 57 9.40 4.17 -2.08
C CYS A 57 10.46 4.39 -3.18
N LYS A 58 10.04 4.81 -4.38
CA LYS A 58 10.95 5.11 -5.50
C LYS A 58 11.94 6.21 -5.14
N LEU A 59 11.49 7.25 -4.42
CA LEU A 59 12.34 8.34 -3.97
C LEU A 59 13.31 7.90 -2.87
N GLY A 60 12.85 7.07 -1.93
CA GLY A 60 13.66 6.56 -0.81
C GLY A 60 14.70 5.51 -1.19
N MET A 61 14.45 4.72 -2.24
CA MET A 61 15.33 3.61 -2.66
C MET A 61 16.38 3.99 -3.72
N LYS A 62 16.65 5.30 -3.90
CA LYS A 62 17.59 5.81 -4.91
C LYS A 62 19.06 5.40 -4.68
N SER A 63 19.44 5.04 -3.46
CA SER A 63 20.82 4.69 -3.09
C SER A 63 21.20 3.23 -3.40
N LEU A 64 20.29 2.42 -3.93
CA LEU A 64 20.54 1.01 -4.24
C LEU A 64 21.42 0.86 -5.50
N LYS A 65 22.37 -0.09 -5.46
CA LYS A 65 23.19 -0.44 -6.64
C LYS A 65 22.27 -0.92 -7.77
N LYS A 66 22.42 -0.33 -8.96
CA LYS A 66 21.68 -0.77 -10.16
C LYS A 66 21.99 -2.24 -10.46
N LYS A 67 20.94 -3.02 -10.76
CA LYS A 67 21.08 -4.41 -11.21
C LYS A 67 22.01 -4.48 -12.42
N GLU A 68 23.09 -5.24 -12.31
CA GLU A 68 23.99 -5.47 -13.43
C GLU A 68 23.26 -6.25 -14.53
N ARG A 69 23.04 -5.59 -15.68
CA ARG A 69 22.51 -6.25 -16.86
C ARG A 69 23.67 -6.96 -17.56
N LYS A 70 23.74 -8.29 -17.44
CA LYS A 70 24.68 -9.10 -18.23
C LYS A 70 24.35 -8.85 -19.71
N LYS A 71 25.28 -8.22 -20.45
CA LYS A 71 25.19 -8.06 -21.90
C LYS A 71 25.33 -9.45 -22.53
N THR A 72 24.23 -10.18 -22.71
CA THR A 72 24.21 -11.26 -23.70
C THR A 72 24.40 -10.59 -25.05
N LYS A 73 25.56 -10.83 -25.69
CA LYS A 73 25.86 -10.31 -27.02
C LYS A 73 24.69 -10.71 -27.93
N ALA A 74 24.02 -9.74 -28.52
CA ALA A 74 23.10 -9.98 -29.63
C ALA A 74 23.91 -10.66 -30.74
N LYS A 75 23.83 -11.99 -30.83
CA LYS A 75 24.27 -12.73 -32.02
C LYS A 75 23.25 -12.39 -33.12
N GLY A 76 23.59 -11.38 -33.91
CA GLY A 76 22.72 -10.85 -34.93
C GLY A 76 23.44 -9.95 -35.93
N LYS A 77 24.58 -10.41 -36.46
CA LYS A 77 25.07 -9.93 -37.76
C LYS A 77 25.34 -11.12 -38.66
N LYS A 78 24.43 -11.35 -39.60
CA LYS A 78 24.78 -11.74 -40.98
C LYS A 78 23.73 -11.17 -41.94
N LYS A 79 24.07 -10.08 -42.60
CA LYS A 79 23.48 -9.63 -43.88
C LYS A 79 24.64 -9.11 -44.74
N SER A 80 24.56 -9.49 -46.02
CA SER A 80 25.46 -9.32 -47.17
C SER A 80 26.86 -9.91 -47.03
#